data_AF-A0A670ZJU1-F1
#
_entry.id   AF-A0A670ZJU1-F1
#
_cell.length_a   1.000
_cell.length_b   1.000
_cell.length_c   1.000
_cell.angle_alpha   90.00
_cell.angle_beta   90.00
_cell.angle_gamma   90.00
#
_symmetry.space_group_name_H-M   'P 1'
#
loop_
_entity.id
_entity.type
_entity.pdbx_description
1 polymer ?
#
loop_
_entity_poly.entity_id
_entity_poly.type
_entity_poly.pdbx_seq_one_letter_code
_entity_poly.pdbx_strand_id
1 'polypeptide(L)'
;AKVLEKHNQDKNLAHDYELVQLLPDGRELVFPPMENIFYARNGFSLDFLLRPKGPPRKTPPPTPPPRSPRAREMDISATFPKIKATGRRIARALF
;
A
#
# COMPACT_ATOMS: atom_id res chain seq x y z
N ALA A 1 -8.94 7.89 -13.97
CA ALA A 1 -8.68 6.57 -14.58
C ALA A 1 -7.29 5.95 -14.30
N LYS A 2 -6.26 6.71 -13.85
CA LYS A 2 -4.89 6.18 -13.66
C LYS A 2 -4.78 4.98 -12.72
N VAL A 3 -5.60 4.94 -11.66
CA VAL A 3 -5.63 3.82 -10.71
C VAL A 3 -6.16 2.54 -11.38
N LEU A 4 -7.26 2.62 -12.12
CA LEU A 4 -7.82 1.47 -12.83
C LEU A 4 -6.81 0.83 -13.79
N GLU A 5 -6.12 1.65 -14.58
CA GLU A 5 -5.04 1.17 -15.47
C GLU A 5 -3.94 0.42 -14.69
N LYS A 6 -3.47 0.97 -13.56
CA LYS A 6 -2.47 0.30 -12.71
C LYS A 6 -2.94 -1.03 -12.14
N HIS A 7 -4.25 -1.24 -12.03
CA HIS A 7 -4.86 -2.48 -11.55
C HIS A 7 -5.34 -3.40 -12.69
N ASN A 8 -4.90 -3.15 -13.93
CA ASN A 8 -5.35 -3.87 -15.13
C ASN A 8 -6.89 -3.88 -15.27
N GLN A 9 -7.54 -2.80 -14.82
CA GLN A 9 -8.98 -2.58 -14.95
C GLN A 9 -9.27 -1.66 -16.13
N ASP A 10 -10.48 -1.78 -16.67
CA ASP A 10 -10.92 -0.98 -17.81
C ASP A 10 -11.13 0.48 -17.39
N LYS A 11 -10.51 1.42 -18.12
CA LYS A 11 -10.56 2.86 -17.81
C LYS A 11 -11.97 3.41 -17.95
N ASN A 12 -12.79 2.81 -18.81
CA ASN A 12 -14.17 3.22 -19.06
C ASN A 12 -15.06 3.04 -17.83
N LEU A 13 -14.68 2.15 -16.92
CA LEU A 13 -15.40 1.92 -15.66
C LEU A 13 -15.11 3.00 -14.61
N ALA A 14 -14.28 4.02 -14.88
CA ALA A 14 -13.94 5.05 -13.89
C ALA A 14 -15.16 5.75 -13.27
N HIS A 15 -16.27 5.86 -14.00
CA HIS A 15 -17.50 6.44 -13.49
C HIS A 15 -18.18 5.57 -12.41
N ASP A 16 -18.03 4.25 -12.53
CA ASP A 16 -18.59 3.23 -11.63
C ASP A 16 -17.77 3.02 -10.36
N TYR A 17 -16.66 3.74 -10.20
CA TYR A 17 -15.86 3.71 -8.99
C TYR A 17 -15.83 5.08 -8.31
N GLU A 18 -15.70 5.07 -7.00
CA GLU A 18 -15.40 6.21 -6.16
C GLU A 18 -14.08 5.98 -5.45
N LEU A 19 -13.37 7.08 -5.21
CA LEU A 19 -12.15 7.06 -4.43
C LEU A 19 -12.49 7.46 -3.00
N VAL A 20 -11.99 6.69 -2.04
CA VAL A 20 -12.21 6.91 -0.62
C VAL A 20 -10.87 6.99 0.08
N GLN A 21 -10.62 8.02 0.87
CA GLN A 21 -9.48 8.07 1.78
C GLN A 21 -9.88 7.43 3.10
N LEU A 22 -9.05 6.51 3.59
CA LEU A 22 -9.22 5.91 4.91
C LEU A 22 -8.56 6.82 5.94
N LEU A 23 -9.32 7.22 6.94
CA LEU A 23 -8.87 8.07 8.03
C LEU A 23 -8.71 7.23 9.31
N PRO A 24 -7.95 7.75 10.29
CA PRO A 24 -7.89 7.14 11.61
C PRO A 24 -9.29 7.08 12.24
N ASP A 25 -9.44 6.18 13.21
CA ASP A 25 -10.70 5.96 13.95
C ASP A 25 -11.83 5.37 13.10
N GLY A 26 -11.51 4.73 11.98
CA GLY A 26 -12.50 4.09 11.09
C GLY A 26 -13.36 5.09 10.30
N ARG A 27 -12.89 6.35 10.19
CA ARG A 27 -13.54 7.37 9.37
C ARG A 27 -13.15 7.22 7.90
N GLU A 28 -14.02 7.68 7.01
CA GLU A 28 -13.83 7.64 5.57
C GLU A 28 -14.13 9.01 4.95
N LEU A 29 -13.34 9.40 3.95
CA LEU A 29 -13.59 10.60 3.14
C LEU A 29 -13.77 10.19 1.68
N VAL A 30 -14.95 10.44 1.12
CA VAL A 30 -15.27 10.10 -0.27
C VAL A 30 -15.02 11.31 -1.17
N PHE A 31 -14.27 11.13 -2.26
CA PHE A 31 -14.00 12.20 -3.23
C PHE A 31 -15.03 12.19 -4.36
N PRO A 32 -15.58 13.36 -4.76
CA PRO A 32 -16.33 13.51 -5.98
C PRO A 32 -15.49 13.20 -7.23
N PRO A 33 -16.12 12.82 -8.37
CA PRO A 33 -15.40 12.31 -9.55
C PRO A 33 -14.37 13.24 -10.19
N MET A 34 -14.55 14.56 -10.07
CA MET A 34 -13.73 15.58 -10.74
C MET A 34 -12.87 16.40 -9.76
N GLU A 35 -12.82 15.98 -8.48
CA GLU A 35 -12.10 16.73 -7.46
C GLU A 35 -10.59 16.51 -7.56
N ASN A 36 -9.82 17.57 -7.31
CA ASN A 36 -8.37 17.44 -7.19
C ASN A 36 -8.02 16.93 -5.79
N ILE A 37 -7.75 15.62 -5.73
CA ILE A 37 -7.42 14.89 -4.51
C ILE A 37 -6.24 15.53 -3.76
N PHE A 38 -5.28 16.15 -4.44
CA PHE A 38 -4.12 16.75 -3.77
C PHE A 38 -4.53 17.84 -2.76
N TYR A 39 -5.59 18.60 -3.06
CA TYR A 39 -6.07 19.67 -2.19
C TYR A 39 -7.19 19.23 -1.25
N ALA A 40 -8.04 18.30 -1.69
CA ALA A 40 -9.18 17.84 -0.91
C ALA A 40 -8.79 16.79 0.16
N ARG A 41 -7.67 16.11 -0.03
CA ARG A 41 -7.22 15.04 0.84
C ARG A 41 -6.83 15.56 2.22
N ASN A 42 -7.19 14.78 3.23
CA ASN A 42 -6.73 14.99 4.59
C ASN A 42 -5.24 14.64 4.78
N GLY A 43 -4.47 15.52 5.44
CA GLY A 43 -3.02 15.33 5.62
C GLY A 43 -2.64 14.16 6.55
N PHE A 44 -3.55 13.68 7.38
CA PHE A 44 -3.26 12.67 8.42
C PHE A 44 -3.00 11.25 7.88
N SER A 45 -3.56 10.88 6.71
CA SER A 45 -3.47 9.50 6.20
C SER A 45 -3.18 9.47 4.70
N LEU A 46 -2.32 8.54 4.26
CA LEU A 46 -1.95 8.32 2.85
C LEU A 46 -2.73 7.17 2.21
N ASP A 47 -3.66 6.57 2.95
CA ASP A 47 -4.36 5.36 2.55
C ASP A 47 -5.63 5.68 1.77
N PHE A 48 -5.79 5.02 0.63
CA PHE A 48 -6.93 5.18 -0.26
C PHE A 48 -7.46 3.83 -0.72
N LEU A 49 -8.78 3.76 -0.88
CA LEU A 49 -9.52 2.64 -1.42
C LEU A 49 -10.26 3.09 -2.67
N LEU A 50 -10.22 2.26 -3.71
CA LEU A 50 -11.09 2.40 -4.87
C LEU A 50 -12.31 1.48 -4.67
N ARG A 51 -13.48 2.07 -4.47
CA ARG A 51 -14.73 1.35 -4.15
C ARG A 51 -15.71 1.43 -5.33
N PRO A 52 -16.39 0.34 -5.73
CA PRO A 52 -17.46 0.41 -6.72
C PRO A 52 -18.65 1.22 -6.19
N LYS A 53 -19.25 2.06 -7.04
CA LYS A 53 -20.49 2.78 -6.74
C LYS A 53 -21.69 1.86 -6.98
N GLY A 54 -22.64 1.88 -6.05
CA GLY A 54 -23.90 1.13 -6.16
C GLY A 54 -23.89 -0.20 -5.42
N PRO A 55 -25.03 -0.93 -5.45
CA PRO A 55 -25.17 -2.20 -4.76
C PRO A 55 -24.12 -3.21 -5.28
N PRO A 56 -23.63 -4.13 -4.42
CA PRO A 56 -22.60 -5.08 -4.80
C PRO A 56 -23.03 -5.80 -6.07
N ARG A 57 -22.23 -5.64 -7.13
CA ARG A 57 -22.45 -6.30 -8.41
C ARG A 57 -22.59 -7.80 -8.11
N LYS A 58 -23.71 -8.41 -8.49
CA LYS A 58 -24.01 -9.85 -8.24
C LYS A 58 -22.99 -10.79 -8.91
N THR A 59 -22.15 -10.27 -9.79
CA THR A 59 -20.98 -10.96 -10.32
C THR A 59 -19.85 -10.84 -9.31
N PRO A 60 -19.31 -11.94 -8.78
CA PRO A 60 -18.13 -11.87 -7.92
C PRO A 60 -17.05 -11.05 -8.66
N PRO A 61 -16.33 -10.16 -7.94
CA PRO A 61 -15.18 -9.50 -8.55
C PRO A 61 -14.28 -10.58 -9.15
N PRO A 62 -13.65 -10.34 -10.32
CA PRO A 62 -12.70 -11.30 -10.88
C PRO A 62 -11.73 -11.66 -9.77
N THR A 63 -11.72 -12.94 -9.39
CA THR A 63 -10.81 -13.45 -8.37
C THR A 63 -9.44 -12.91 -8.74
N PRO A 64 -8.74 -12.18 -7.83
CA PRO A 64 -7.37 -11.82 -8.12
C PRO A 64 -6.67 -13.12 -8.55
N PRO A 65 -5.85 -13.10 -9.62
CA PRO A 65 -5.12 -14.30 -10.02
C PRO A 65 -4.49 -14.87 -8.76
N PRO A 66 -4.52 -16.21 -8.55
CA PRO A 66 -4.04 -16.82 -7.32
C PRO A 66 -2.70 -16.18 -7.04
N ARG A 67 -2.67 -15.36 -5.97
CA ARG A 67 -1.43 -14.74 -5.52
C ARG A 67 -0.62 -15.96 -5.16
N SER A 68 0.29 -16.36 -6.04
CA SER A 68 1.21 -17.46 -5.78
C SER A 68 1.70 -17.26 -4.36
N PRO A 69 1.84 -18.33 -3.55
CA PRO A 69 2.42 -18.19 -2.24
C PRO A 69 3.85 -17.69 -2.47
N ARG A 70 4.03 -16.38 -2.55
CA ARG A 70 5.24 -15.74 -2.11
C ARG A 70 5.25 -16.14 -0.66
N ALA A 71 6.03 -17.18 -0.38
CA ALA A 71 6.44 -17.52 0.95
C ALA A 71 6.60 -16.20 1.68
N ARG A 72 5.89 -16.04 2.80
CA ARG A 72 6.29 -15.06 3.79
C ARG A 72 7.59 -15.58 4.40
N GLU A 73 8.63 -15.60 3.59
CA GLU A 73 9.98 -15.58 4.10
C GLU A 73 10.23 -14.11 4.36
N MET A 74 9.96 -13.71 5.60
CA MET A 74 10.64 -12.59 6.21
C MET A 74 12.12 -12.95 6.29
N ASP A 75 12.81 -13.03 5.14
CA ASP A 75 14.24 -12.85 5.12
C ASP A 75 14.47 -11.35 5.25
N ILE A 76 14.53 -10.95 6.51
CA ILE A 76 15.23 -9.75 6.92
C ILE A 76 16.69 -9.99 6.51
N SER A 77 17.01 -9.82 5.23
CA SER A 77 18.39 -9.78 4.77
C SER A 77 18.95 -8.40 5.10
N ALA A 78 19.07 -8.16 6.40
CA ALA A 78 20.10 -7.27 6.88
C ALA A 78 21.40 -7.84 6.34
N THR A 79 21.95 -7.21 5.31
CA THR A 79 23.35 -7.41 4.95
C THR A 79 24.14 -6.82 6.11
N PHE A 80 24.33 -7.62 7.16
CA PHE A 80 25.28 -7.32 8.21
C PHE A 80 26.63 -7.17 7.51
N PRO A 81 27.32 -6.02 7.66
CA PRO A 81 28.70 -5.91 7.21
C PRO A 81 29.46 -7.07 7.86
N LYS A 82 30.01 -7.99 7.06
CA LYS A 82 30.84 -9.09 7.56
C LYS A 82 32.15 -8.47 8.04
N ILE A 83 32.15 -7.95 9.27
CA ILE A 83 33.34 -7.51 9.96
C ILE A 83 34.19 -8.77 10.13
N LYS A 84 35.26 -8.88 9.32
CA LYS A 84 36.26 -9.93 9.52
C LYS A 84 36.87 -9.67 10.89
N ALA A 85 36.67 -10.62 11.81
CA ALA A 85 37.30 -10.61 13.11
C ALA A 85 38.83 -10.72 12.92
N THR A 86 39.51 -9.58 12.78
CA THR A 86 40.94 -9.50 13.08
C THR A 86 41.03 -8.90 14.48
N GLY A 87 40.90 -9.77 15.47
CA GLY A 87 41.10 -9.42 16.86
C GLY A 87 42.52 -8.91 17.08
N ARG A 88 42.64 -7.66 17.52
CA ARG A 88 43.80 -7.22 18.31
C ARG A 88 43.27 -6.54 19.57
N ARG A 89 43.41 -7.31 20.65
CA ARG A 89 43.21 -7.04 22.08
C ARG A 89 43.16 -5.55 22.43
N ILE A 90 42.01 -5.06 22.88
CA ILE A 90 41.96 -3.87 23.77
C ILE A 90 42.21 -4.39 25.17
N ALA A 91 43.48 -4.56 25.54
CA ALA A 91 43.87 -4.76 26.92
C ALA A 91 43.76 -3.40 27.64
N ARG A 92 42.60 -3.21 28.27
CA ARG A 92 42.31 -2.59 29.57
C ARG A 92 43.28 -1.53 30.12
N ALA A 93 42.70 -0.33 30.35
CA ALA A 93 42.88 0.60 31.48
C ALA A 93 44.31 1.06 31.82
N LEU A 94 44.63 2.35 31.74
CA LEU A 94 44.39 3.33 32.81
C LEU A 94 44.62 2.71 34.20
N PHE A 95 45.88 2.61 34.64
CA PHE A 95 46.44 3.05 35.93
C PHE A 95 47.95 2.76 35.94
#